data_AF-A0A530BZ33-F1
#
_entry.id   AF-A0A530BZ33-F1
#
_cell.length_a   1.000
_cell.length_b   1.000
_cell.length_c   1.000
_cell.angle_alpha   90.00
_cell.angle_beta   90.00
_cell.angle_gamma   90.00
#
_symmetry.space_group_name_H-M   'P 1'
#
loop_
_entity.id
_entity.type
_entity.pdbx_description
1 polymer ?
#
loop_
_entity_poly.entity_id
_entity_poly.type
_entity_poly.pdbx_seq_one_letter_code
_entity_poly.pdbx_strand_id
1 'polypeptide(L)' 'PPVVVICELKLQFNLELVLQAVDRAAACDEVWLAALMSARGKGREHDRRFRALCRRLGFGLLGVGKKGEV' A
#
# COMPACT_ATOMS: atom_id res chain seq x y z
N PRO A 1 -17.27 18.70 3.78
CA PRO A 1 -15.80 18.81 3.99
C PRO A 1 -15.04 18.15 2.83
N PRO A 2 -13.82 18.60 2.48
CA PRO A 2 -13.01 17.92 1.48
C PRO A 2 -12.51 16.57 2.02
N VAL A 3 -12.46 15.56 1.15
CA VAL A 3 -11.87 14.26 1.45
C VAL A 3 -10.41 14.29 0.99
N VAL A 4 -9.49 13.91 1.86
CA VAL A 4 -8.06 13.81 1.58
C VAL A 4 -7.69 12.34 1.46
N VAL A 5 -7.10 11.97 0.33
CA VAL A 5 -6.57 10.61 0.08
C VAL A 5 -5.08 10.72 -0.19
N ILE A 6 -4.28 9.90 0.50
CA ILE A 6 -2.83 9.84 0.31
C ILE A 6 -2.45 8.47 -0.24
N CYS A 7 -1.62 8.46 -1.28
CA CYS A 7 -1.05 7.23 -1.83
C CYS A 7 0.45 7.21 -1.54
N GLU A 8 0.91 6.22 -0.78
CA GLU A 8 2.33 5.99 -0.51
C GLU A 8 2.87 4.93 -1.47
N LEU A 9 4.06 5.18 -2.05
CA LEU A 9 4.61 4.38 -3.14
C LEU A 9 6.01 3.86 -2.81
N LYS A 10 6.26 2.59 -3.14
CA LYS A 10 7.61 1.99 -3.14
C LYS A 10 7.73 0.96 -4.26
N LEU A 11 8.94 0.80 -4.82
CA LEU A 11 9.19 -0.24 -5.84
C LEU A 11 8.95 -1.67 -5.32
N GLN A 12 9.06 -1.89 -4.01
CA GLN A 12 8.78 -3.19 -3.41
C GLN A 12 7.87 -3.00 -2.21
N PHE A 13 6.85 -3.85 -2.10
CA PHE A 13 6.04 -3.91 -0.91
C PHE A 13 6.89 -4.42 0.28
N ASN A 14 7.00 -3.64 1.35
CA ASN A 14 7.77 -3.99 2.54
C ASN A 14 7.23 -3.24 3.78
N LEU A 15 7.83 -3.51 4.95
CA LEU A 15 7.37 -2.89 6.21
C LEU A 15 7.53 -1.37 6.20
N GLU A 16 8.58 -0.83 5.57
CA GLU A 16 8.79 0.61 5.47
C GLU A 16 7.65 1.33 4.75
N LEU A 17 7.09 0.72 3.69
CA LEU A 17 5.92 1.27 3.00
C LEU A 17 4.69 1.31 3.93
N VAL A 18 4.54 0.31 4.81
CA VAL A 18 3.45 0.30 5.80
C VAL A 18 3.66 1.37 6.86
N LEU A 19 4.87 1.52 7.40
CA LEU A 19 5.18 2.54 8.41
C LEU A 19 5.00 3.95 7.84
N GLN A 20 5.39 4.16 6.58
CA GLN A 20 5.15 5.40 5.85
C GLN A 20 3.66 5.75 5.76
N ALA A 21 2.77 4.75 5.56
CA ALA A 21 1.33 4.98 5.61
C ALA A 21 0.77 5.25 7.00
N VAL A 22 1.32 4.62 8.04
CA VAL A 22 0.97 4.93 9.44
C VAL A 22 1.23 6.39 9.74
N ASP A 23 2.35 6.94 9.28
CA ASP A 23 2.68 8.36 9.46
C ASP A 23 1.71 9.31 8.73
N ARG A 24 0.99 8.83 7.70
CA ARG A 24 -0.01 9.61 6.95
C ARG A 24 -1.43 9.47 7.47
N ALA A 25 -1.73 8.38 8.18
CA ALA A 25 -3.09 8.03 8.56
C ALA A 25 -3.80 9.13 9.37
N ALA A 26 -3.07 9.90 10.18
CA ALA A 26 -3.64 10.99 10.97
C ALA A 26 -3.94 12.27 10.16
N ALA A 27 -3.44 12.39 8.93
CA ALA A 27 -3.54 13.59 8.10
C ALA A 27 -4.53 13.46 6.94
N CYS A 28 -5.21 12.32 6.79
CA CYS A 28 -6.09 12.04 5.66
C CYS A 28 -7.23 11.08 6.04
N ASP A 29 -8.25 11.00 5.18
CA ASP A 29 -9.39 10.11 5.36
C ASP A 29 -9.08 8.68 4.90
N GLU A 30 -8.16 8.53 3.94
CA GLU A 30 -7.79 7.24 3.37
C GLU A 30 -6.33 7.19 2.93
N VAL A 31 -5.67 6.06 3.21
CA VAL A 31 -4.30 5.77 2.75
C VAL A 31 -4.28 4.54 1.86
N TRP A 32 -3.64 4.68 0.69
CA TRP A 32 -3.38 3.58 -0.24
C TRP A 32 -1.89 3.27 -0.33
N LEU A 33 -1.54 1.99 -0.29
CA LEU A 33 -0.18 1.50 -0.50
C LEU A 33 -0.02 1.01 -1.93
N ALA A 34 0.77 1.73 -2.72
CA ALA A 34 1.13 1.35 -4.07
C ALA A 34 2.50 0.65 -4.10
N ALA A 35 2.57 -0.50 -4.76
CA ALA A 35 3.84 -1.18 -4.99
C ALA A 35 3.87 -1.93 -6.32
N LEU A 36 5.07 -2.08 -6.89
CA LEU A 36 5.26 -2.86 -8.10
C LEU A 36 4.87 -4.33 -7.84
N MET A 37 3.97 -4.86 -8.67
CA MET A 37 3.55 -6.26 -8.58
C MET A 37 4.72 -7.18 -8.86
N SER A 38 4.88 -8.20 -8.01
CA SER A 38 5.90 -9.20 -8.26
C SER A 38 5.56 -9.99 -9.53
N ALA A 39 6.53 -10.09 -10.44
CA ALA A 39 6.34 -10.81 -11.70
C ALA A 39 6.01 -12.30 -11.53
N ARG A 40 6.24 -12.86 -10.33
CA ARG A 40 5.99 -14.27 -10.00
C ARG A 40 4.82 -14.47 -9.02
N GLY A 41 4.11 -13.42 -8.62
CA GLY A 41 3.00 -13.50 -7.65
C GLY A 41 3.41 -13.99 -6.25
N LYS A 42 4.70 -13.88 -5.90
CA LYS A 42 5.29 -14.32 -4.61
C LYS A 42 5.79 -13.15 -3.77
N GLY A 43 5.50 -11.92 -4.16
CA GLY A 43 5.87 -10.73 -3.40
C GLY A 43 5.02 -10.54 -2.15
N ARG A 44 5.45 -9.62 -1.29
CA ARG A 44 4.82 -9.36 0.01
C ARG A 44 3.41 -8.78 -0.13
N GLU A 45 3.07 -8.18 -1.28
CA GLU A 45 1.72 -7.78 -1.66
C GLU A 45 0.73 -8.97 -1.75
N HIS A 46 1.24 -10.19 -1.87
CA HIS A 46 0.47 -11.44 -1.80
C HIS A 46 0.60 -12.18 -0.45
N ASP A 47 1.50 -11.76 0.45
CA ASP A 47 1.65 -12.39 1.76
C ASP A 47 0.44 -12.08 2.64
N ARG A 48 -0.21 -13.15 3.15
CA ARG A 48 -1.39 -13.06 4.01
C ARG A 48 -1.15 -12.19 5.26
N ARG A 49 0.06 -12.23 5.83
CA ARG A 49 0.43 -11.44 7.02
C ARG A 49 0.40 -9.94 6.73
N PHE A 50 1.01 -9.52 5.63
CA PHE A 50 0.99 -8.12 5.20
C PHE A 50 -0.42 -7.65 4.84
N ARG A 51 -1.20 -8.46 4.12
CA ARG A 51 -2.60 -8.13 3.83
C ARG A 51 -3.47 -8.02 5.09
N ALA A 52 -3.25 -8.91 6.06
CA ALA A 52 -3.95 -8.86 7.34
C ALA A 52 -3.58 -7.61 8.15
N LEU A 53 -2.30 -7.21 8.12
CA LEU A 53 -1.84 -5.98 8.74
C LEU A 53 -2.50 -4.76 8.09
N CYS A 54 -2.47 -4.63 6.75
CA CYS A 54 -3.10 -3.52 6.05
C CYS A 54 -4.60 -3.42 6.36
N ARG A 55 -5.32 -4.56 6.37
CA ARG A 55 -6.74 -4.58 6.78
C ARG A 55 -6.97 -4.12 8.22
N ARG A 56 -6.10 -4.51 9.17
CA ARG A 56 -6.21 -4.08 10.57
C ARG A 56 -5.93 -2.59 10.75
N LEU A 57 -5.07 -2.02 9.91
CA LEU A 57 -4.70 -0.61 9.93
C LEU A 57 -5.63 0.27 9.05
N GLY A 58 -6.52 -0.33 8.27
CA GLY A 58 -7.43 0.40 7.38
C GLY A 58 -6.79 0.88 6.07
N PHE A 59 -5.70 0.25 5.61
CA PHE A 59 -4.98 0.66 4.40
C PHE A 59 -5.45 -0.11 3.15
N GLY A 60 -5.66 0.64 2.07
CA GLY A 60 -5.86 0.10 0.73
C GLY A 60 -4.56 -0.43 0.12
N LEU A 61 -4.67 -1.38 -0.81
CA LEU A 61 -3.53 -1.92 -1.57
C LEU A 61 -3.76 -1.70 -3.07
N LEU A 62 -2.76 -1.15 -3.74
CA LEU A 62 -2.77 -0.85 -5.17
C LEU A 62 -1.56 -1.51 -5.83
N GLY A 63 -1.81 -2.47 -6.71
CA GLY A 63 -0.75 -3.15 -7.46
C GLY A 63 -0.38 -2.33 -8.70
N VAL A 64 0.89 -1.97 -8.85
CA VAL A 64 1.37 -1.25 -10.02
C VAL A 64 2.12 -2.23 -10.92
N GLY A 65 1.78 -2.30 -12.20
CA GLY A 65 2.49 -3.12 -13.18
C GLY A 65 3.74 -2.42 -13.73
N LYS A 66 4.52 -3.14 -14.53
CA LYS A 66 5.85 -2.66 -14.97
C LYS A 66 5.79 -1.49 -15.94
N LYS A 67 4.65 -1.28 -16.60
CA LYS A 67 4.42 -0.14 -17.50
C LYS A 67 3.63 0.97 -16.82
N GLY A 68 3.41 0.87 -15.50
CA GLY A 68 2.62 1.84 -14.72
C GLY A 68 1.11 1.58 -14.75
N GLU A 69 0.67 0.42 -15.24
CA GLU A 69 -0.72 -0.01 -15.15
C GLU A 69 -1.13 -0.29 -13.69
N VAL A 70 -2.41 -0.09 -13.37
CA VAL A 70 -2.99 -0.25 -12.03
C VAL A 70 -4.18 -1.19 -12.08
#